data_AF-A0A2V9V9U4-F1
#
_entry.id   AF-A0A2V9V9U4-F1
#
_cell.length_a   1.000
_cell.length_b   1.000
_cell.length_c   1.000
_cell.angle_alpha   90.00
_cell.angle_beta   90.00
_cell.angle_gamma   90.00
#
_symmetry.space_group_name_H-M   'P 1'
#
loop_
_entity.id
_entity.type
_entity.pdbx_description
1 polymer ?
#
loop_
_entity_poly.entity_id
_entity_poly.type
_entity_poly.pdbx_seq_one_letter_code
_entity_poly.pdbx_strand_id
1 'polypeptide(L)'
;MQIVRAFNAELVYIRAPFPMGKVGLKLKNGVLSPSREQLQQLIAMWGPAAKPGDQARISDIAIKDNYIHFEINGGPVRKQKWYQRIQVQGAGGGTAPLAPSDSSANARGSFVDLYFDHYVPDITGPQLKDLLRPVFDFDAKSAVEAYLETVPPKVKDAIKNHQVLVGMNREMVIYSKGRPPKKVR
;
A
#
# COMPACT_ATOMS: atom_id res chain seq x y z
N MET A 1 2.47 18.82 -12.74
CA MET A 1 3.12 18.58 -11.41
C MET A 1 2.12 18.48 -10.23
N GLN A 2 0.80 18.35 -10.45
CA GLN A 2 -0.18 18.16 -9.35
C GLN A 2 -0.53 16.69 -9.05
N ILE A 3 -0.55 15.82 -10.07
CA ILE A 3 -0.93 14.40 -9.95
C ILE A 3 -0.03 13.63 -8.98
N VAL A 4 1.29 13.74 -9.13
CA VAL A 4 2.26 13.01 -8.27
C VAL A 4 2.15 13.46 -6.81
N ARG A 5 1.82 14.73 -6.55
CA ARG A 5 1.62 15.23 -5.18
C ARG A 5 0.31 14.73 -4.56
N ALA A 6 -0.74 14.58 -5.35
CA ALA A 6 -2.05 14.16 -4.87
C ALA A 6 -2.08 12.72 -4.33
N PHE A 7 -1.09 11.90 -4.68
CA PHE A 7 -1.03 10.49 -4.32
C PHE A 7 0.26 10.09 -3.57
N ASN A 8 1.15 11.05 -3.29
CA ASN A 8 2.42 10.72 -2.65
C ASN A 8 2.17 10.22 -1.22
N ALA A 9 2.42 8.93 -1.01
CA ALA A 9 2.24 8.20 0.24
C ALA A 9 0.78 7.99 0.72
N GLU A 10 -0.20 7.95 -0.19
CA GLU A 10 -1.58 7.62 0.20
C GLU A 10 -1.73 6.12 0.52
N LEU A 11 -2.20 5.85 1.73
CA LEU A 11 -2.69 4.53 2.10
C LEU A 11 -4.09 4.38 1.51
N VAL A 12 -4.29 3.31 0.75
CA VAL A 12 -5.57 2.99 0.10
C VAL A 12 -6.03 1.63 0.57
N TYR A 13 -7.33 1.40 0.49
CA TYR A 13 -7.89 0.06 0.65
C TYR A 13 -8.16 -0.56 -0.70
N ILE A 14 -7.84 -1.84 -0.84
CA ILE A 14 -7.99 -2.58 -2.08
C ILE A 14 -9.45 -2.96 -2.29
N ARG A 15 -9.99 -2.74 -3.50
CA ARG A 15 -11.34 -3.19 -3.91
C ARG A 15 -11.30 -4.39 -4.87
N ALA A 16 -10.31 -4.41 -5.76
CA ALA A 16 -10.09 -5.52 -6.70
C ALA A 16 -8.85 -6.34 -6.28
N PRO A 17 -8.89 -7.68 -6.35
CA PRO A 17 -7.74 -8.49 -5.95
C PRO A 17 -6.56 -8.29 -6.91
N PHE A 18 -5.35 -8.16 -6.35
CA PHE A 18 -4.11 -8.04 -7.11
C PHE A 18 -3.33 -9.36 -7.07
N PRO A 19 -2.86 -9.87 -8.21
CA PRO A 19 -1.98 -11.03 -8.25
C PRO A 19 -0.52 -10.59 -8.02
N MET A 20 0.29 -11.51 -7.49
CA MET A 20 1.75 -11.38 -7.54
C MET A 20 2.28 -11.67 -8.95
N GLY A 21 3.50 -11.23 -9.23
CA GLY A 21 4.19 -11.49 -10.50
C GLY A 21 4.12 -10.32 -11.48
N LYS A 22 4.42 -10.58 -12.75
CA LYS A 22 4.60 -9.55 -13.79
C LYS A 22 3.29 -9.07 -14.42
N VAL A 23 2.17 -9.71 -14.13
CA VAL A 23 0.85 -9.35 -14.67
C VAL A 23 0.10 -8.59 -13.59
N GLY A 24 -0.20 -7.32 -13.84
CA GLY A 24 -1.02 -6.48 -12.98
C GLY A 24 -2.46 -6.35 -13.49
N LEU A 25 -3.16 -5.34 -13.00
CA LEU A 25 -4.48 -4.97 -13.49
C LEU A 25 -4.37 -3.91 -14.59
N LYS A 26 -5.31 -3.93 -15.53
CA LYS A 26 -5.55 -2.85 -16.47
C LYS A 26 -6.97 -2.36 -16.28
N LEU A 27 -7.13 -1.06 -16.17
CA LEU A 27 -8.40 -0.39 -16.02
C LEU A 27 -8.63 0.51 -17.22
N LYS A 28 -9.72 0.29 -17.95
CA LYS A 28 -10.12 1.14 -19.08
C LYS A 28 -11.62 1.34 -19.04
N ASN A 29 -12.07 2.60 -19.01
CA ASN A 29 -13.50 2.95 -18.99
C ASN A 29 -14.29 2.20 -17.89
N GLY A 30 -13.71 2.05 -16.70
CA GLY A 30 -14.32 1.33 -15.58
C GLY A 30 -14.22 -0.21 -15.67
N VAL A 31 -13.72 -0.76 -16.77
CA VAL A 31 -13.59 -2.21 -16.98
C VAL A 31 -12.20 -2.68 -16.58
N LEU A 32 -12.15 -3.71 -15.75
CA LEU A 32 -10.92 -4.36 -15.31
C LEU A 32 -10.57 -5.56 -16.19
N SER A 33 -9.29 -5.66 -16.54
CA SER A 33 -8.69 -6.86 -17.11
C SER A 33 -7.39 -7.21 -16.38
N PRO A 34 -6.96 -8.47 -16.28
CA PRO A 34 -7.60 -9.70 -16.80
C PRO A 34 -9.01 -9.98 -16.25
N SER A 35 -9.78 -10.87 -16.90
CA SER A 35 -11.11 -11.24 -16.41
C SER A 35 -11.04 -11.85 -15.01
N ARG A 36 -12.17 -11.92 -14.30
CA ARG A 36 -12.21 -12.48 -12.94
C ARG A 36 -11.67 -13.91 -12.88
N GLU A 37 -11.94 -14.72 -13.88
CA GLU A 37 -11.51 -16.13 -13.99
C GLU A 37 -10.00 -16.20 -14.22
N GLN A 38 -9.48 -15.39 -15.15
CA GLN A 38 -8.05 -15.30 -15.42
C GLN A 38 -7.28 -14.79 -14.19
N LEU A 39 -7.86 -13.82 -13.49
CA LEU A 39 -7.30 -13.26 -12.27
C LEU A 39 -7.25 -14.30 -11.15
N GLN A 40 -8.28 -15.12 -10.99
CA GLN A 40 -8.26 -16.26 -10.06
C GLN A 40 -7.16 -17.26 -10.40
N GLN A 41 -6.97 -17.58 -11.69
CA GLN A 41 -5.88 -18.45 -12.13
C GLN A 41 -4.50 -17.86 -11.79
N LEU A 42 -4.29 -16.57 -12.07
CA LEU A 42 -3.04 -15.87 -11.73
C LEU A 42 -2.78 -15.89 -10.22
N ILE A 43 -3.81 -15.63 -9.41
CA ILE A 43 -3.71 -15.68 -7.95
C ILE A 43 -3.43 -17.10 -7.46
N ALA A 44 -4.03 -18.12 -8.08
CA ALA A 44 -3.76 -19.52 -7.73
C ALA A 44 -2.31 -19.93 -8.05
N MET A 45 -1.76 -19.45 -9.18
CA MET A 45 -0.40 -19.79 -9.60
C MET A 45 0.68 -19.02 -8.83
N TRP A 46 0.50 -17.71 -8.66
CA TRP A 46 1.55 -16.81 -8.14
C TRP A 46 1.28 -16.34 -6.71
N GLY A 47 0.06 -16.54 -6.22
CA GLY A 47 -0.42 -16.02 -4.95
C GLY A 47 -0.95 -14.57 -5.06
N PRO A 48 -1.70 -14.12 -4.05
CA PRO A 48 -2.24 -12.77 -4.00
C PRO A 48 -1.19 -11.76 -3.52
N ALA A 49 -1.05 -10.65 -4.24
CA ALA A 49 -0.27 -9.48 -3.79
C ALA A 49 -1.08 -8.64 -2.79
N ALA A 50 -2.37 -8.46 -3.07
CA ALA A 50 -3.32 -7.82 -2.17
C ALA A 50 -4.75 -8.30 -2.43
N LYS A 51 -5.56 -8.40 -1.38
CA LYS A 51 -6.96 -8.85 -1.43
C LYS A 51 -7.91 -7.67 -1.18
N PRO A 52 -9.17 -7.76 -1.63
CA PRO A 52 -10.18 -6.76 -1.26
C PRO A 52 -10.26 -6.58 0.26
N GLY A 53 -10.22 -5.33 0.72
CA GLY A 53 -10.17 -4.95 2.13
C GLY A 53 -8.76 -4.84 2.72
N ASP A 54 -7.72 -5.31 2.03
CA ASP A 54 -6.35 -5.10 2.47
C ASP A 54 -5.97 -3.61 2.33
N GLN A 55 -5.16 -3.12 3.26
CA GLN A 55 -4.52 -1.82 3.12
C GLN A 55 -3.28 -1.95 2.24
N ALA A 56 -3.11 -1.03 1.30
CA ALA A 56 -1.94 -0.96 0.43
C ALA A 56 -1.41 0.48 0.36
N ARG A 57 -0.13 0.62 0.02
CA ARG A 57 0.51 1.91 -0.23
C ARG A 57 0.76 2.06 -1.73
N ILE A 58 0.33 3.18 -2.31
CA ILE A 58 0.77 3.57 -3.65
C ILE A 58 2.24 3.99 -3.54
N SER A 59 3.12 3.23 -4.19
CA SER A 59 4.57 3.35 -4.04
C SER A 59 5.26 4.02 -5.22
N ASP A 60 4.66 3.98 -6.41
CA ASP A 60 5.19 4.64 -7.61
C ASP A 60 4.06 5.03 -8.56
N ILE A 61 4.26 6.12 -9.29
CA ILE A 61 3.33 6.63 -10.30
C ILE A 61 4.12 7.06 -11.52
N ALA A 62 3.85 6.44 -12.65
CA ALA A 62 4.48 6.80 -13.91
C ALA A 62 3.43 7.11 -14.98
N ILE A 63 3.49 8.32 -15.53
CA ILE A 63 2.67 8.72 -16.67
C ILE A 63 3.36 8.20 -17.94
N LYS A 64 2.61 7.46 -18.76
CA LYS A 64 3.03 6.93 -20.06
C LYS A 64 2.18 7.57 -21.15
N ASP A 65 2.39 7.18 -22.39
CA ASP A 65 1.77 7.84 -23.55
C ASP A 65 0.24 7.82 -23.46
N ASN A 66 -0.36 6.64 -23.27
CA ASN A 66 -1.81 6.46 -23.20
C ASN A 66 -2.31 5.82 -21.90
N TYR A 67 -1.48 5.75 -20.86
CA TYR A 67 -1.89 5.21 -19.56
C TYR A 67 -1.08 5.80 -18.40
N ILE A 68 -1.63 5.69 -17.19
CA ILE A 68 -0.92 6.00 -15.95
C ILE A 68 -0.71 4.69 -15.19
N HIS A 69 0.55 4.39 -14.86
CA HIS A 69 0.96 3.22 -14.11
C HIS A 69 1.04 3.53 -12.62
N PHE A 70 0.38 2.71 -11.80
CA PHE A 70 0.40 2.81 -10.34
C PHE A 70 0.94 1.52 -9.73
N GLU A 71 2.04 1.61 -9.00
CA GLU A 71 2.55 0.47 -8.23
C GLU A 71 2.01 0.52 -6.80
N ILE A 72 1.68 -0.66 -6.27
CA ILE A 72 1.36 -0.85 -4.87
C ILE A 72 2.45 -1.65 -4.17
N ASN A 73 2.73 -1.30 -2.91
CA ASN A 73 3.62 -2.04 -2.01
C ASN A 73 5.00 -2.36 -2.63
N GLY A 74 5.58 -1.41 -3.38
CA GLY A 74 6.91 -1.52 -3.99
C GLY A 74 6.92 -2.15 -5.38
N GLY A 75 5.75 -2.43 -5.95
CA GLY A 75 5.60 -2.94 -7.31
C GLY A 75 5.86 -4.44 -7.46
N PRO A 76 5.65 -4.98 -8.68
CA PRO A 76 5.77 -6.42 -8.98
C PRO A 76 7.21 -6.93 -9.01
N VAL A 77 8.18 -6.03 -9.18
CA VAL A 77 9.61 -6.37 -9.32
C VAL A 77 10.40 -5.52 -8.34
N ARG A 78 11.32 -6.16 -7.60
CA ARG A 78 12.21 -5.46 -6.68
C ARG A 78 13.14 -4.51 -7.45
N LYS A 79 12.87 -3.21 -7.40
CA LYS A 79 13.78 -2.16 -7.89
C LYS A 79 14.98 -2.03 -6.94
N GLN A 80 15.89 -3.00 -6.96
CA GLN A 80 17.16 -2.88 -6.24
C GLN A 80 17.99 -1.77 -6.86
N LYS A 81 18.33 -0.74 -6.08
CA LYS A 81 19.22 0.31 -6.55
C LYS A 81 20.66 -0.20 -6.44
N TRP A 82 21.47 0.01 -7.48
CA TRP A 82 22.83 -0.53 -7.60
C TRP A 82 23.72 -0.24 -6.38
N TYR A 83 23.53 0.90 -5.70
CA TYR A 83 24.29 1.29 -4.51
C TYR A 83 24.01 0.43 -3.27
N GLN A 84 22.88 -0.29 -3.20
CA GLN A 84 22.60 -1.26 -2.12
C GLN A 84 23.48 -2.52 -2.22
N ARG A 85 24.30 -2.63 -3.28
CA ARG A 85 25.26 -3.72 -3.49
C ARG A 85 26.71 -3.32 -3.20
N ILE A 86 26.99 -2.05 -2.88
CA ILE A 86 28.38 -1.63 -2.60
C ILE A 86 28.73 -2.08 -1.18
N GLN A 87 29.43 -3.21 -1.09
CA GLN A 87 30.19 -3.56 0.11
C GLN A 87 31.47 -2.72 0.09
N VAL A 88 31.55 -1.72 0.99
CA VAL A 88 32.81 -1.00 1.20
C VAL A 88 33.69 -1.90 2.06
N GLN A 89 34.75 -2.45 1.46
CA GLN A 89 35.79 -3.17 2.18
C GLN A 89 36.53 -2.16 3.07
N GLY A 90 36.19 -2.15 4.37
CA GLY A 90 36.92 -1.41 5.38
C GLY A 90 38.34 -1.96 5.54
N ALA A 91 39.30 -1.08 5.85
CA ALA A 91 40.70 -1.41 6.11
C ALA A 91 40.87 -2.24 7.40
N GLY A 92 40.44 -3.50 7.35
CA GLY A 92 40.42 -4.39 8.50
C GLY A 92 39.66 -5.68 8.24
N GLY A 93 39.93 -6.37 7.13
CA GLY A 93 39.75 -7.82 6.94
C GLY A 93 38.37 -8.47 7.15
N GLY A 94 37.33 -7.74 7.58
CA GLY A 94 36.02 -8.27 7.87
C GLY A 94 34.96 -7.70 6.93
N THR A 95 34.43 -8.52 6.03
CA THR A 95 33.22 -8.21 5.28
C THR A 95 32.01 -8.41 6.21
N ALA A 96 31.73 -7.43 7.08
CA ALA A 96 30.43 -7.38 7.75
C ALA A 96 29.44 -6.67 6.81
N PRO A 97 28.35 -7.31 6.38
CA PRO A 97 27.27 -6.58 5.74
C PRO A 97 26.82 -5.48 6.71
N LEU A 98 26.75 -4.23 6.25
CA LEU A 98 25.88 -3.25 6.92
C LEU A 98 24.51 -3.92 7.00
N ALA A 99 24.04 -4.16 8.23
CA ALA A 99 22.82 -4.92 8.50
C ALA A 99 21.72 -4.50 7.52
N PRO A 100 21.09 -5.42 6.77
CA PRO A 100 19.90 -5.09 6.02
C PRO A 100 18.79 -4.84 7.03
N SER A 101 18.55 -3.57 7.39
CA SER A 101 17.25 -3.16 7.90
C SER A 101 16.28 -3.17 6.73
N ASP A 102 15.88 -4.39 6.34
CA ASP A 102 14.57 -4.76 5.78
C ASP A 102 14.64 -6.17 5.19
N SER A 103 14.92 -7.14 6.05
CA SER A 103 14.78 -8.58 5.75
C SER A 103 13.31 -9.00 5.49
N SER A 104 12.36 -8.05 5.48
CA SER A 104 10.94 -8.28 5.16
C SER A 104 10.54 -7.86 3.75
N ALA A 105 11.44 -7.28 2.94
CA ALA A 105 11.16 -6.81 1.59
C ALA A 105 11.10 -7.96 0.55
N ASN A 106 10.21 -8.93 0.79
CA ASN A 106 9.59 -9.63 -0.32
C ASN A 106 8.76 -8.58 -1.07
N ALA A 107 9.14 -8.22 -2.30
CA ALA A 107 8.30 -7.42 -3.17
C ALA A 107 7.04 -8.23 -3.50
N ARG A 108 6.06 -8.18 -2.60
CA ARG A 108 4.69 -8.72 -2.75
C ARG A 108 3.76 -7.67 -3.34
N GLY A 109 4.33 -6.63 -3.95
CA GLY A 109 3.59 -5.58 -4.62
C GLY A 109 2.99 -6.06 -5.93
N SER A 110 2.20 -5.18 -6.52
CA SER A 110 1.58 -5.37 -7.82
C SER A 110 1.37 -3.99 -8.43
N PHE A 111 0.60 -3.91 -9.52
CA PHE A 111 0.33 -2.64 -10.18
C PHE A 111 -1.01 -2.63 -10.88
N VAL A 112 -1.52 -1.43 -11.13
CA VAL A 112 -2.63 -1.18 -12.04
C VAL A 112 -2.26 -0.10 -13.05
N ASP A 113 -2.61 -0.35 -14.31
CA ASP A 113 -2.50 0.62 -15.40
C ASP A 113 -3.88 1.19 -15.73
N LEU A 114 -4.05 2.50 -15.58
CA LEU A 114 -5.24 3.22 -16.03
C LEU A 114 -5.05 3.69 -17.47
N TYR A 115 -5.73 3.05 -18.41
CA TYR A 115 -5.64 3.32 -19.84
C TYR A 115 -6.65 4.37 -20.32
N PHE A 116 -6.20 5.19 -21.26
CA PHE A 116 -6.96 6.16 -22.03
C PHE A 116 -6.91 5.79 -23.52
N ASP A 117 -7.83 6.31 -24.32
CA ASP A 117 -7.93 5.90 -25.73
C ASP A 117 -6.76 6.38 -26.59
N HIS A 118 -6.31 7.63 -26.42
CA HIS A 118 -5.26 8.22 -27.24
C HIS A 118 -4.05 8.66 -26.40
N TYR A 119 -4.28 9.57 -25.46
CA TYR A 119 -3.25 10.10 -24.58
C TYR A 119 -3.80 10.28 -23.17
N VAL A 120 -2.93 10.41 -22.19
CA VAL A 120 -3.32 10.77 -20.82
C VAL A 120 -3.81 12.23 -20.81
N PRO A 121 -5.11 12.50 -20.57
CA PRO A 121 -5.64 13.85 -20.60
C PRO A 121 -5.16 14.67 -19.40
N ASP A 122 -5.33 16.00 -19.47
CA ASP A 122 -5.15 16.84 -18.29
C ASP A 122 -6.30 16.60 -17.31
N ILE A 123 -5.99 15.92 -16.21
CA ILE A 123 -6.95 15.50 -15.19
C ILE A 123 -6.47 15.90 -13.81
N THR A 124 -7.42 16.31 -12.98
CA THR A 124 -7.14 16.69 -11.59
C THR A 124 -6.96 15.45 -10.71
N GLY A 125 -6.31 15.62 -9.56
CA GLY A 125 -6.15 14.55 -8.56
C GLY A 125 -7.49 13.90 -8.15
N PRO A 126 -8.54 14.67 -7.80
CA PRO A 126 -9.86 14.11 -7.47
C PRO A 126 -10.48 13.30 -8.60
N GLN A 127 -10.45 13.82 -9.85
CA GLN A 127 -10.97 13.09 -11.01
C GLN A 127 -10.21 11.77 -11.23
N LEU A 128 -8.88 11.78 -11.04
CA LEU A 128 -8.07 10.58 -11.14
C LEU A 128 -8.43 9.54 -10.05
N LYS A 129 -8.72 9.98 -8.82
CA LYS A 129 -9.20 9.09 -7.74
C LYS A 129 -10.54 8.47 -8.11
N ASP A 130 -11.47 9.25 -8.66
CA ASP A 130 -12.77 8.75 -9.11
C ASP A 130 -12.62 7.67 -10.19
N LEU A 131 -11.72 7.85 -11.15
CA LEU A 131 -11.41 6.84 -12.17
C LEU A 131 -10.84 5.56 -11.56
N LEU A 132 -10.09 5.64 -10.46
CA LEU A 132 -9.47 4.50 -9.78
C LEU A 132 -10.38 3.80 -8.74
N ARG A 133 -11.58 4.33 -8.46
CA ARG A 133 -12.54 3.75 -7.50
C ARG A 133 -12.96 2.29 -7.75
N PRO A 134 -12.88 1.71 -8.97
CA PRO A 134 -13.07 0.28 -9.15
C PRO A 134 -11.98 -0.58 -8.49
N VAL A 135 -10.81 -0.01 -8.20
CA VAL A 135 -9.62 -0.73 -7.74
C VAL A 135 -9.20 -0.31 -6.34
N PHE A 136 -9.30 0.97 -6.02
CA PHE A 136 -8.90 1.54 -4.75
C PHE A 136 -10.06 2.26 -4.06
N ASP A 137 -10.07 2.17 -2.74
CA ASP A 137 -10.86 3.03 -1.87
C ASP A 137 -9.91 4.03 -1.19
N PHE A 138 -10.12 5.31 -1.46
CA PHE A 138 -9.33 6.42 -0.91
C PHE A 138 -9.97 7.01 0.35
N ASP A 139 -11.25 6.69 0.62
CA ASP A 139 -12.05 7.29 1.68
C ASP A 139 -12.20 6.35 2.90
N ALA A 140 -11.84 5.07 2.74
CA ALA A 140 -11.93 4.07 3.79
C ALA A 140 -11.00 4.39 4.97
N LYS A 141 -11.60 4.44 6.16
CA LYS A 141 -10.91 4.69 7.44
C LYS A 141 -10.35 3.39 7.99
N SER A 142 -9.19 3.48 8.62
CA SER A 142 -8.68 2.38 9.43
C SER A 142 -9.58 2.11 10.63
N ALA A 143 -9.54 0.89 11.17
CA ALA A 143 -10.32 0.52 12.36
C ALA A 143 -10.04 1.47 13.55
N VAL A 144 -8.78 1.94 13.67
CA VAL A 144 -8.39 2.92 14.68
C VAL A 144 -9.04 4.26 14.41
N GLU A 145 -8.97 4.78 13.17
CA GLU A 145 -9.58 6.08 12.81
C GLU A 145 -11.09 6.08 12.99
N ALA A 146 -11.77 5.02 12.53
CA ALA A 146 -13.20 4.84 12.73
C ALA A 146 -13.55 4.81 14.22
N TYR A 147 -12.74 4.13 15.04
CA TYR A 147 -12.91 4.10 16.50
C TYR A 147 -12.66 5.47 17.15
N LEU A 148 -11.65 6.22 16.69
CA LEU A 148 -11.33 7.56 17.21
C LEU A 148 -12.44 8.59 16.96
N GLU A 149 -13.42 8.29 16.10
CA GLU A 149 -14.61 9.13 15.88
C GLU A 149 -15.75 8.81 16.86
N THR A 150 -15.77 7.61 17.45
CA THR A 150 -16.81 7.21 18.40
C THR A 150 -16.48 7.56 19.85
N VAL A 151 -15.21 7.85 20.15
CA VAL A 151 -14.75 8.16 21.51
C VAL A 151 -14.76 9.66 21.82
N PRO A 152 -14.96 10.06 23.10
CA PRO A 152 -14.91 11.46 23.51
C PRO A 152 -13.57 12.14 23.18
N PRO A 153 -13.53 13.48 22.96
CA PRO A 153 -12.32 14.20 22.56
C PRO A 153 -11.11 13.94 23.49
N LYS A 154 -11.33 13.93 24.81
CA LYS A 154 -10.28 13.67 25.80
C LYS A 154 -9.65 12.28 25.67
N VAL A 155 -10.46 11.27 25.34
CA VAL A 155 -10.00 9.89 25.12
C VAL A 155 -9.27 9.80 23.78
N LYS A 156 -9.78 10.46 22.75
CA LYS A 156 -9.15 10.57 21.42
C LYS A 156 -7.73 11.12 21.53
N ASP A 157 -7.54 12.21 22.27
CA ASP A 157 -6.24 12.84 22.47
C ASP A 157 -5.28 11.92 23.24
N ALA A 158 -5.79 11.22 24.26
CA ALA A 158 -4.98 10.28 25.00
C ALA A 158 -4.54 9.09 24.14
N ILE A 159 -5.41 8.54 23.29
CA ILE A 159 -5.03 7.47 22.35
C ILE A 159 -3.94 7.96 21.38
N LYS A 160 -4.13 9.15 20.77
CA LYS A 160 -3.13 9.75 19.86
C LYS A 160 -1.78 9.97 20.52
N ASN A 161 -1.78 10.35 21.80
CA ASN A 161 -0.56 10.60 22.58
C ASN A 161 -0.02 9.33 23.27
N HIS A 162 -0.57 8.14 22.97
CA HIS A 162 -0.21 6.87 23.61
C HIS A 162 -0.31 6.90 25.16
N GLN A 163 -1.27 7.64 25.67
CA GLN A 163 -1.58 7.80 27.10
C GLN A 163 -2.78 6.95 27.51
N VAL A 164 -2.79 6.54 28.78
CA VAL A 164 -3.90 5.80 29.39
C VAL A 164 -4.52 6.66 30.47
N LEU A 165 -5.84 6.82 30.42
CA LEU A 165 -6.62 7.55 31.42
C LEU A 165 -7.41 6.58 32.28
N VAL A 166 -7.66 6.97 33.52
CA VAL A 166 -8.59 6.27 34.41
C VAL A 166 -9.99 6.29 33.77
N GLY A 167 -10.65 5.13 33.72
CA GLY A 167 -11.96 4.95 33.07
C GLY A 167 -11.91 4.50 31.61
N MET A 168 -10.72 4.36 31.00
CA MET A 168 -10.60 3.74 29.68
C MET A 168 -10.98 2.26 29.72
N ASN A 169 -11.71 1.80 28.70
CA ASN A 169 -12.01 0.38 28.52
C ASN A 169 -10.84 -0.35 27.81
N ARG A 170 -10.96 -1.68 27.71
CA ARG A 170 -9.91 -2.53 27.12
C ARG A 170 -9.53 -2.14 25.70
N GLU A 171 -10.49 -1.77 24.85
CA GLU A 171 -10.22 -1.37 23.46
C GLU A 171 -9.44 -0.06 23.39
N MET A 172 -9.84 0.95 24.17
CA MET A 172 -9.12 2.23 24.26
C MET A 172 -7.66 2.02 24.67
N VAL A 173 -7.42 1.18 25.68
CA VAL A 173 -6.06 0.87 26.14
C VAL A 173 -5.25 0.13 25.07
N ILE A 174 -5.86 -0.81 24.35
CA ILE A 174 -5.20 -1.51 23.24
C ILE A 174 -4.84 -0.53 22.12
N TYR A 175 -5.70 0.42 21.77
CA TYR A 175 -5.38 1.43 20.79
C TYR A 175 -4.31 2.42 21.27
N SER A 176 -4.27 2.76 22.56
CA SER A 176 -3.22 3.61 23.13
C SER A 176 -1.85 2.93 23.21
N LYS A 177 -1.79 1.67 23.66
CA LYS A 177 -0.54 0.99 24.08
C LYS A 177 -0.18 -0.25 23.26
N GLY A 178 -1.04 -0.68 22.35
CA GLY A 178 -0.89 -1.92 21.60
C GLY A 178 -1.44 -3.14 22.33
N ARG A 179 -1.49 -4.27 21.61
CA ARG A 179 -1.92 -5.54 22.19
C ARG A 179 -0.82 -6.09 23.12
N PRO A 180 -1.18 -6.65 24.29
CA PRO A 180 -0.21 -7.27 25.17
C PRO A 180 0.49 -8.45 24.48
N PRO A 181 1.79 -8.69 24.77
CA PRO A 181 2.51 -9.82 24.20
C PRO A 181 1.84 -11.14 24.60
N LYS A 182 1.74 -12.07 23.65
CA LYS A 182 1.28 -13.44 23.95
C LYS A 182 2.41 -14.18 24.65
N LYS A 183 2.09 -14.91 25.73
CA LYS A 183 3.05 -15.83 26.37
C LYS A 183 3.40 -16.93 25.37
N VAL A 184 4.63 -16.91 24.86
CA VAL A 184 5.20 -18.03 24.12
C VAL A 184 5.46 -19.13 25.15
N ARG A 185 4.89 -20.33 24.93
CA ARG A 185 5.16 -21.52 25.74
C ARG A 185 6.24 -22.35 25.07
#